data_AF-A0A9P6AJ59-F1
#
_entry.id   AF-A0A9P6AJ59-F1
#
_cell.length_a   1.000
_cell.length_b   1.000
_cell.length_c   1.000
_cell.angle_alpha   90.00
_cell.angle_beta   90.00
_cell.angle_gamma   90.00
#
_symmetry.space_group_name_H-M   'P 1'
#
loop_
_entity.id
_entity.type
_entity.pdbx_description
1 polymer ?
#
loop_
_entity_poly.entity_id
_entity_poly.type
_entity_poly.pdbx_seq_one_letter_code
_entity_poly.pdbx_strand_id
1 'polypeptide(L)' 'NGKRDIQEFNASKCHFTEAEAQVLIDHALHEAERGFPFTHQSLYEKGEEILKAKGTAQGTPFKPLGKQWSHNFLNRY' A
#
# COMPACT_ATOMS: atom_id res chain seq x y z
N ASN A 1 6.04 -11.43 25.47
CA ASN A 1 5.49 -12.42 24.52
C ASN A 1 4.33 -11.81 23.71
N GLY A 2 4.58 -10.80 22.85
CA GLY A 2 3.48 -10.00 22.25
C GLY A 2 3.76 -9.37 20.89
N LYS A 3 4.79 -9.82 20.16
CA LYS A 3 5.18 -9.23 18.87
C LYS A 3 4.60 -9.94 17.63
N ARG A 4 4.13 -11.18 17.75
CA ARG A 4 3.58 -11.96 16.62
C ARG A 4 2.14 -11.57 16.27
N ASP A 5 1.37 -11.17 17.29
CA ASP A 5 -0.05 -10.86 17.12
C ASP A 5 -0.31 -9.56 16.34
N ILE A 6 0.54 -8.54 16.52
CA ILE A 6 0.36 -7.22 15.89
C ILE A 6 0.53 -7.27 14.37
N GLN A 7 1.39 -8.17 13.84
CA GLN A 7 1.57 -8.33 12.41
C GLN A 7 0.35 -9.01 11.75
N GLU A 8 -0.22 -10.04 12.38
CA GLU A 8 -1.45 -10.72 11.91
C GLU A 8 -2.70 -9.85 12.10
N PHE A 9 -2.82 -9.13 13.21
CA PHE A 9 -3.95 -8.20 13.45
C PHE A 9 -3.92 -6.99 12.51
N ASN A 10 -2.71 -6.53 12.12
CA ASN A 10 -2.56 -5.50 11.10
C ASN A 10 -2.66 -6.03 9.67
N ALA A 11 -2.39 -7.32 9.42
CA ALA A 11 -2.68 -7.96 8.13
C ALA A 11 -4.18 -7.91 7.83
N SER A 12 -5.02 -8.09 8.85
CA SER A 12 -6.48 -7.94 8.75
C SER A 12 -6.95 -6.50 8.52
N LYS A 13 -6.12 -5.50 8.81
CA LYS A 13 -6.36 -4.07 8.50
C LYS A 13 -5.61 -3.58 7.26
N CYS A 14 -4.83 -4.45 6.64
CA CYS A 14 -3.99 -4.10 5.51
C CYS A 14 -4.86 -4.12 4.25
N HIS A 15 -4.92 -2.99 3.54
CA HIS A 15 -5.65 -2.91 2.28
C HIS A 15 -5.00 -3.80 1.20
N PHE A 16 -3.73 -4.16 1.41
CA PHE A 16 -2.87 -4.89 0.49
C PHE A 16 -2.35 -6.17 1.14
N THR A 17 -2.32 -7.24 0.35
CA THR A 17 -1.54 -8.45 0.61
C THR A 17 -0.05 -8.12 0.60
N GLU A 18 0.79 -9.01 1.12
CA GLU A 18 2.26 -8.83 1.11
C GLU A 18 2.80 -8.66 -0.32
N ALA A 19 2.26 -9.41 -1.29
CA ALA A 19 2.65 -9.28 -2.69
C ALA A 19 2.29 -7.89 -3.26
N GLU A 20 1.09 -7.39 -2.97
CA GLU A 20 0.67 -6.04 -3.40
C GLU A 20 1.50 -4.94 -2.72
N ALA A 21 1.85 -5.12 -1.44
CA ALA A 21 2.73 -4.19 -0.73
C ALA A 21 4.15 -4.20 -1.32
N GLN A 22 4.68 -5.35 -1.71
CA GLN A 22 6.00 -5.46 -2.34
C GLN A 22 6.06 -4.70 -3.67
N VAL A 23 4.99 -4.72 -4.47
CA VAL A 23 4.89 -3.94 -5.71
C VAL A 23 4.95 -2.43 -5.42
N LEU A 24 4.32 -1.97 -4.35
CA LEU A 24 4.36 -0.57 -3.93
C LEU A 24 5.75 -0.14 -3.45
N ILE A 25 6.46 -1.02 -2.73
CA ILE A 25 7.84 -0.79 -2.28
C ILE A 25 8.78 -0.73 -3.48
N ASP A 26 8.68 -1.68 -4.41
CA ASP A 26 9.49 -1.71 -5.63
C ASP A 26 9.28 -0.46 -6.48
N HIS A 27 8.02 -0.02 -6.60
CA HIS A 27 7.69 1.23 -7.26
C HIS A 27 8.35 2.44 -6.58
N ALA A 28 8.27 2.54 -5.25
CA ALA A 28 8.90 3.62 -4.49
C ALA A 28 10.43 3.63 -4.65
N LEU A 29 11.07 2.46 -4.66
CA LEU A 29 12.51 2.32 -4.89
C LEU A 29 12.88 2.73 -6.33
N HIS A 30 12.14 2.27 -7.33
CA HIS A 30 12.37 2.65 -8.72
C HIS A 30 12.19 4.16 -8.97
N GLU A 31 11.22 4.81 -8.32
CA GLU A 31 11.06 6.27 -8.40
C GLU A 31 12.26 7.00 -7.77
N ALA A 32 12.74 6.51 -6.61
CA ALA A 32 13.91 7.06 -5.94
C ALA A 32 15.20 6.88 -6.76
N GLU A 33 15.41 5.72 -7.38
CA GLU A 33 16.57 5.45 -8.24
C GLU A 33 16.59 6.33 -9.50
N ARG A 34 15.42 6.67 -10.03
CA ARG A 34 15.30 7.58 -11.18
C ARG A 34 15.50 9.06 -10.83
N GLY A 35 15.74 9.37 -9.56
CA GLY A 35 15.94 10.74 -9.08
C GLY A 35 14.66 11.59 -9.10
N PHE A 36 13.48 10.97 -9.22
CA PHE A 36 12.22 11.67 -9.04
C PHE A 36 11.95 11.85 -7.55
N PRO A 37 11.35 12.99 -7.14
CA PRO A 37 10.89 13.12 -5.77
C PRO A 37 9.78 12.10 -5.55
N PHE A 38 10.08 11.05 -4.79
CA PHE A 38 9.06 10.13 -4.32
C PHE A 38 8.02 10.93 -3.54
N THR A 39 6.78 10.98 -4.04
CA THR A 39 5.69 11.72 -3.40
C THR A 39 4.72 10.77 -2.75
N HIS A 40 4.22 11.15 -1.57
CA HIS A 40 3.09 10.49 -0.92
C HIS A 40 1.87 10.35 -1.83
N GLN A 41 1.75 11.22 -2.83
CA GLN A 41 0.70 11.20 -3.84
C GLN A 41 0.92 10.06 -4.85
N SER A 42 2.13 9.91 -5.42
CA SER A 42 2.44 8.81 -6.35
C SER A 42 2.18 7.44 -5.72
N LEU A 43 2.63 7.24 -4.48
CA LEU A 43 2.35 6.02 -3.73
C LEU A 43 0.85 5.78 -3.51
N TYR A 44 0.09 6.85 -3.22
CA TYR A 44 -1.34 6.79 -3.02
C TYR A 44 -2.07 6.42 -4.33
N GLU A 45 -1.73 7.07 -5.44
CA GLU A 45 -2.29 6.78 -6.77
C GLU A 45 -2.01 5.35 -7.19
N LYS A 46 -0.78 4.86 -6.97
CA LYS A 46 -0.42 3.47 -7.26
C LYS A 46 -1.18 2.48 -6.40
N GLY A 47 -1.36 2.79 -5.12
CA GLY A 47 -2.17 1.99 -4.21
C GLY A 47 -3.65 1.93 -4.61
N GLU A 48 -4.22 3.05 -5.03
CA GLU A 48 -5.60 3.10 -5.54
C GLU A 48 -5.76 2.33 -6.85
N GLU A 49 -4.78 2.38 -7.75
CA GLU A 49 -4.78 1.58 -8.98
C GLU A 49 -4.88 0.08 -8.68
N ILE A 50 -4.06 -0.41 -7.75
CA ILE A 50 -4.07 -1.81 -7.32
C ILE A 50 -5.43 -2.18 -6.70
N LEU A 51 -5.95 -1.35 -5.79
CA LEU A 51 -7.26 -1.60 -5.17
C LEU A 51 -8.42 -1.55 -6.16
N LYS A 52 -8.37 -0.65 -7.14
CA LYS A 52 -9.39 -0.52 -8.18
C LYS A 52 -9.38 -1.73 -9.10
N ALA A 53 -8.19 -2.20 -9.49
CA ALA A 53 -8.04 -3.42 -10.28
C ALA A 53 -8.59 -4.64 -9.50
N LYS A 54 -8.24 -4.76 -8.22
CA LYS A 54 -8.72 -5.82 -7.32
C LYS A 54 -10.24 -5.79 -7.14
N GLY A 55 -10.81 -4.61 -6.84
CA GLY A 55 -12.25 -4.44 -6.66
C GLY A 55 -13.03 -4.77 -7.92
N THR A 56 -12.52 -4.37 -9.09
CA THR A 56 -13.11 -4.71 -10.39
C THR A 56 -13.10 -6.23 -10.64
N ALA A 57 -11.99 -6.91 -10.31
CA ALA A 57 -11.88 -8.35 -10.46
C ALA A 57 -12.78 -9.14 -9.49
N GLN A 58 -13.03 -8.60 -8.28
CA GLN A 58 -13.82 -9.24 -7.23
C GLN A 58 -15.29 -8.80 -7.22
N GLY A 59 -15.69 -7.84 -8.06
CA GLY A 59 -17.03 -7.23 -8.03
C GLY A 59 -17.32 -6.46 -6.73
N THR A 60 -16.30 -6.10 -5.97
CA THR A 60 -16.44 -5.39 -4.68
C THR A 60 -16.34 -3.88 -4.90
N PRO A 61 -17.15 -3.07 -4.18
CA PRO A 61 -17.09 -1.63 -4.29
C PRO A 61 -15.72 -1.12 -3.86
N PHE A 62 -15.09 -0.33 -4.73
CA PHE A 62 -13.81 0.32 -4.47
C PHE A 62 -13.94 1.25 -3.26
N LYS A 63 -13.10 1.03 -2.25
CA LYS A 63 -12.94 1.95 -1.12
C LYS A 63 -11.62 2.70 -1.29
N PRO A 64 -11.65 4.04 -1.42
CA PRO A 64 -10.43 4.82 -1.56
C PRO A 64 -9.57 4.71 -0.30
N LEU A 65 -8.27 4.91 -0.49
CA LEU A 65 -7.31 4.89 0.61
C LEU A 65 -7.52 6.10 1.52
N GLY A 66 -7.16 5.96 2.81
CA GLY A 66 -7.21 7.10 3.72
C GLY A 66 -6.12 8.13 3.40
N LYS A 67 -6.36 9.42 3.68
CA LYS A 67 -5.37 10.49 3.47
C LYS A 67 -4.03 10.26 4.20
N GLN A 68 -4.02 9.53 5.31
CA GLN A 68 -2.80 9.18 6.06
C GLN A 68 -2.21 7.81 5.66
N TRP A 69 -2.80 7.13 4.68
CA TRP A 69 -2.38 5.78 4.32
C TRP A 69 -0.93 5.75 3.83
N SER A 70 -0.54 6.65 2.93
CA SER A 70 0.83 6.67 2.38
C SER A 70 1.87 6.96 3.47
N HIS A 71 1.55 7.83 4.43
CA HIS A 71 2.40 8.09 5.59
C HIS A 71 2.55 6.84 6.49
N ASN A 72 1.44 6.16 6.78
CA ASN A 72 1.46 4.93 7.59
C ASN A 72 2.14 3.76 6.87
N PHE A 73 2.06 3.72 5.55
CA PHE A 73 2.73 2.73 4.72
C PHE A 73 4.25 2.89 4.81
N LEU A 74 4.76 4.12 4.63
CA LEU A 74 6.20 4.40 4.71
C LEU A 74 6.76 4.29 6.12
N ASN A 75 5.97 4.57 7.17
CA ASN A 75 6.44 4.35 8.54
C ASN A 75 6.50 2.86 8.91
N ARG A 76 5.85 1.99 8.11
CA ARG A 76 5.80 0.55 8.34
C ARG A 76 6.93 -0.21 7.64
N TYR A 77 7.46 0.31 6.53
CA TYR A 77 8.45 -0.35 5.66
C TYR A 77 9.73 0.49 5.59
#